data_AF-A0A8S0QZ93-F1
#
_entry.id   AF-A0A8S0QZ93-F1
#
_cell.length_a   1.000
_cell.length_b   1.000
_cell.length_c   1.000
_cell.angle_alpha   90.00
_cell.angle_beta   90.00
_cell.angle_gamma   90.00
#
_symmetry.space_group_name_H-M   'P 1'
#
loop_
_entity.id
_entity.type
_entity.pdbx_description
1 polymer ?
#
loop_
_entity_poly.entity_id
_entity_poly.type
_entity_poly.pdbx_seq_one_letter_code
_entity_poly.pdbx_strand_id
1 'polypeptide(L)'
;SYGPILLVQFGSRRVLVVPSPSAAEECLNKNDIIFANGHHMASSNDNTSLASTSYGGHWRILRKLSSMEMLSPLRLQMLQDIRADDVKAMLKRLYRI
;
A
#
# COMPACT_ATOMS: atom_id res chain seq x y z
N SER A 1 8.75 -25.80 12.10
CA SER A 1 7.99 -24.54 11.99
C SER A 1 8.77 -23.45 12.70
N TYR A 2 9.02 -22.30 12.05
CA TYR A 2 10.01 -21.33 12.54
C TYR A 2 9.47 -20.32 13.59
N GLY A 3 8.22 -20.46 14.05
CA GLY A 3 7.58 -19.58 15.03
C GLY A 3 6.54 -18.64 14.41
N PRO A 4 5.78 -17.90 15.24
CA PRO A 4 4.66 -17.05 14.79
C PRO A 4 5.13 -15.75 14.13
N ILE A 5 6.41 -15.37 14.29
CA ILE A 5 7.04 -14.18 13.71
C ILE A 5 8.50 -14.54 13.41
N LEU A 6 9.05 -14.07 12.28
CA LEU A 6 10.42 -14.33 11.86
C LEU A 6 11.15 -13.03 11.54
N LEU A 7 12.38 -12.87 12.02
CA LEU A 7 13.26 -11.79 11.60
C LEU A 7 14.29 -12.34 10.61
N VAL A 8 14.23 -11.89 9.36
CA VAL A 8 15.10 -12.33 8.28
C VAL A 8 16.04 -11.20 7.88
N GLN A 9 17.32 -11.51 7.70
CA GLN A 9 18.31 -10.56 7.18
C GLN A 9 18.32 -10.65 5.64
N PHE A 10 17.84 -9.62 4.96
CA PHE A 10 17.84 -9.50 3.51
C PHE A 10 18.96 -8.52 3.08
N GLY A 11 20.15 -9.05 2.84
CA GLY A 11 21.35 -8.24 2.61
C GLY A 11 21.68 -7.40 3.86
N SER A 12 21.75 -6.07 3.73
CA SER A 12 21.96 -5.15 4.86
C SER A 12 20.68 -4.80 5.62
N ARG A 13 19.50 -5.23 5.15
CA ARG A 13 18.19 -4.88 5.74
C ARG A 13 17.62 -6.01 6.56
N ARG A 14 16.95 -5.67 7.67
CA ARG A 14 16.14 -6.61 8.46
C ARG A 14 14.70 -6.55 8.01
N VAL A 15 14.08 -7.71 7.83
CA VAL A 15 12.68 -7.86 7.41
C VAL A 15 11.97 -8.71 8.45
N LEU A 16 10.89 -8.18 9.02
CA LEU A 16 10.00 -8.91 9.91
C LEU A 16 8.91 -9.60 9.09
N VAL A 17 8.88 -10.93 9.12
CA VAL A 17 7.84 -11.74 8.49
C VAL A 17 6.77 -12.07 9.52
N VAL A 18 5.52 -11.74 9.17
CA VAL A 18 4.35 -11.89 10.03
C VAL A 18 3.39 -12.90 9.37
N PRO A 19 3.59 -14.23 9.58
CA PRO A 19 2.87 -15.28 8.85
C PRO A 19 1.43 -15.53 9.32
N SER A 20 1.05 -15.07 10.52
CA SER A 20 -0.29 -15.32 11.08
C SER A 20 -1.18 -14.09 11.06
N PRO A 21 -2.50 -14.24 10.81
CA PRO A 21 -3.45 -13.12 10.85
C PRO A 21 -3.49 -12.38 12.20
N SER A 22 -3.41 -13.12 13.33
CA SER A 22 -3.41 -12.52 14.67
C SER A 22 -2.20 -11.60 14.90
N ALA A 23 -1.01 -12.02 14.47
CA ALA A 23 0.18 -11.17 14.52
C ALA A 23 0.09 -9.98 13.54
N ALA A 24 -0.54 -10.16 12.37
CA ALA A 24 -0.78 -9.04 11.44
C ALA A 24 -1.74 -8.01 12.03
N GLU A 25 -2.77 -8.43 12.76
CA GLU A 25 -3.68 -7.53 13.50
C GLU A 25 -2.92 -6.73 14.57
N GLU A 26 -1.99 -7.37 15.28
CA GLU A 26 -1.16 -6.67 16.26
C GLU A 26 -0.30 -5.57 15.61
N CYS A 27 0.25 -5.82 14.42
CA CYS A 27 1.07 -4.83 13.69
C CYS A 27 0.24 -3.73 13.01
N LEU A 28 -0.84 -4.11 12.32
CA LEU A 28 -1.58 -3.23 11.40
C LEU A 28 -2.81 -2.56 12.00
N ASN A 29 -3.22 -2.98 13.21
CA ASN A 29 -4.32 -2.37 13.94
C ASN A 29 -3.83 -1.80 15.28
N LYS A 30 -3.36 -2.66 16.20
CA LYS A 30 -2.99 -2.22 17.55
C LYS A 30 -1.75 -1.31 17.59
N ASN A 31 -0.79 -1.56 16.71
CA ASN A 31 0.48 -0.84 16.63
C ASN A 31 0.67 -0.16 15.27
N ASP A 32 -0.43 0.16 14.56
CA ASP A 32 -0.43 0.62 13.18
C ASP A 32 0.52 1.80 12.92
N ILE A 33 0.56 2.78 13.82
CA ILE A 33 1.44 3.96 13.71
C ILE A 33 2.93 3.57 13.77
N ILE A 34 3.30 2.60 14.59
CA ILE A 34 4.70 2.15 14.73
C ILE A 34 5.18 1.52 13.42
N PHE A 35 4.30 0.76 12.77
CA PHE A 35 4.58 0.07 11.51
C PHE A 35 4.26 0.92 10.26
N ALA A 36 3.69 2.12 10.41
CA ALA A 36 3.33 3.02 9.31
C ALA A 36 4.50 3.87 8.76
N ASN A 37 5.74 3.57 9.16
CA ASN A 37 6.91 4.24 8.61
C ASN A 37 7.27 3.68 7.22
N GLY A 38 7.37 4.56 6.24
CA GLY A 38 7.62 4.23 4.85
C GLY A 38 9.00 3.59 4.71
N HIS A 39 9.05 2.41 4.11
CA HIS A 39 10.33 1.77 3.82
C HIS A 39 10.93 2.44 2.61
N HIS A 40 12.04 3.16 2.83
CA HIS A 40 12.85 3.75 1.77
C HIS A 40 13.42 2.63 0.88
N MET A 41 12.75 2.28 -0.20
CA MET A 41 13.36 1.51 -1.27
C MET A 41 14.40 2.40 -1.97
N ALA A 42 15.50 1.84 -2.47
CA ALA A 42 16.55 2.62 -3.13
C ALA A 42 16.04 3.42 -4.35
N SER A 43 14.89 3.03 -4.90
CA SER A 43 14.19 3.71 -6.01
C SER A 43 13.08 4.67 -5.55
N SER A 44 12.87 4.85 -4.25
CA SER A 44 11.82 5.72 -3.73
C SER A 44 12.33 7.15 -3.71
N ASN A 45 11.99 7.90 -4.75
CA ASN A 45 12.28 9.33 -4.82
C ASN A 45 11.53 10.05 -3.67
N ASP A 46 12.32 10.77 -2.88
CA ASP A 46 11.97 11.85 -1.96
C ASP A 46 10.55 11.83 -1.40
N ASN A 47 10.26 11.02 -0.36
CA ASN A 47 9.22 11.17 0.69
C ASN A 47 7.95 12.04 0.41
N THR A 48 7.45 12.07 -0.82
CA THR A 48 6.40 13.01 -1.27
C THR A 48 5.14 12.26 -1.67
N SER A 49 5.24 10.95 -1.89
CA SER A 49 4.10 10.11 -2.19
C SER A 49 3.49 9.53 -0.91
N LEU A 50 2.19 9.31 -0.92
CA LEU A 50 1.47 8.66 0.18
C LEU A 50 2.01 7.26 0.51
N ALA A 51 2.60 6.57 -0.48
CA ALA A 51 3.14 5.21 -0.33
C ALA A 51 4.55 5.17 0.26
N SER A 52 5.33 6.25 0.13
CA SER A 52 6.74 6.28 0.55
C SER A 52 7.02 7.16 1.76
N THR A 53 6.17 8.14 2.08
CA THR A 53 6.38 8.99 3.26
C THR A 53 6.05 8.26 4.56
N SER A 54 6.91 8.43 5.57
CA SER A 54 6.64 7.96 6.93
C SER A 54 5.46 8.68 7.57
N TYR A 55 4.83 8.01 8.53
CA TYR A 55 3.72 8.56 9.29
C TYR A 55 4.10 9.89 9.97
N GLY A 56 3.21 10.87 9.85
CA GLY A 56 3.43 12.22 10.35
C GLY A 56 2.41 13.19 9.78
N GLY A 57 2.62 14.49 10.01
CA GLY A 57 1.71 15.54 9.52
C GLY A 57 1.52 15.51 8.00
N HIS A 58 2.62 15.37 7.25
CA HIS A 58 2.58 15.29 5.79
C HIS A 58 1.77 14.08 5.28
N TRP A 59 2.07 12.88 5.79
CA TRP A 59 1.33 11.67 5.46
C TRP A 59 -0.17 11.79 5.76
N ARG A 60 -0.53 12.37 6.91
CA ARG A 60 -1.94 12.57 7.32
C ARG A 60 -2.69 13.49 6.36
N ILE A 61 -2.05 14.56 5.88
CA ILE A 61 -2.62 15.47 4.88
C ILE A 61 -2.82 14.75 3.55
N LEU A 62 -1.78 14.05 3.06
CA LEU A 62 -1.88 13.27 1.83
C LEU A 62 -2.98 12.21 1.91
N ARG A 63 -3.06 11.46 3.01
CA ARG A 63 -4.10 10.45 3.23
C ARG A 63 -5.49 11.08 3.19
N LYS A 64 -5.67 12.21 3.85
CA LYS A 64 -6.96 12.93 3.86
C LYS A 64 -7.35 13.40 2.46
N LEU A 65 -6.44 14.03 1.73
CA LEU A 65 -6.67 14.50 0.36
C LEU A 65 -6.98 13.35 -0.60
N SER A 66 -6.19 12.27 -0.57
CA SER A 66 -6.42 11.10 -1.41
C SER A 66 -7.79 10.47 -1.13
N SER A 67 -8.18 10.33 0.14
CA SER A 67 -9.50 9.79 0.50
C SER A 67 -10.67 10.65 0.04
N MET A 68 -10.55 11.98 0.09
CA MET A 68 -11.65 12.89 -0.28
C MET A 68 -11.74 13.11 -1.79
N GLU A 69 -10.60 13.33 -2.46
CA GLU A 69 -10.58 13.82 -3.83
C GLU A 69 -10.42 12.70 -4.86
N MET A 70 -9.67 11.65 -4.53
CA MET A 70 -9.33 10.58 -5.48
C MET A 70 -10.11 9.30 -5.24
N LEU A 71 -10.26 8.92 -3.97
CA LEU A 71 -10.83 7.64 -3.54
C LEU A 71 -12.21 7.77 -2.90
N SER A 72 -12.87 8.92 -3.04
CA SER A 72 -14.23 9.09 -2.54
C SER A 72 -15.23 8.26 -3.34
N PRO A 73 -16.35 7.83 -2.74
CA PRO A 73 -17.38 7.05 -3.44
C PRO A 73 -17.86 7.69 -4.74
N LEU A 74 -18.07 9.02 -4.71
CA LEU A 74 -18.45 9.79 -5.90
C LEU A 74 -17.37 9.69 -6.99
N ARG A 75 -16.10 9.92 -6.65
CA ARG A 75 -15.01 9.86 -7.63
C ARG A 75 -14.84 8.45 -8.19
N LEU A 76 -14.99 7.42 -7.36
CA LEU A 76 -14.95 6.03 -7.77
C LEU A 76 -16.09 5.71 -8.75
N GLN A 77 -17.31 6.17 -8.48
CA GLN A 77 -18.45 5.99 -9.37
C GLN A 77 -18.25 6.70 -10.71
N MET A 78 -17.79 7.96 -10.69
CA MET A 78 -17.52 8.73 -11.91
C MET A 78 -16.49 8.06 -12.83
N LEU A 79 -15.51 7.36 -12.25
CA LEU A 79 -14.43 6.68 -12.99
C LEU A 79 -14.76 5.21 -13.31
N GLN A 80 -15.95 4.72 -12.96
CA GLN A 80 -16.30 3.31 -13.12
C GLN A 80 -16.29 2.87 -14.58
N ASP A 81 -16.93 3.63 -15.47
CA ASP A 81 -17.07 3.24 -16.88
C ASP A 81 -15.73 3.26 -17.61
N ILE A 82 -14.88 4.24 -17.32
CA ILE A 82 -13.50 4.32 -17.84
C ILE A 82 -12.72 3.05 -17.48
N ARG A 83 -12.78 2.63 -16.21
CA ARG A 83 -12.10 1.39 -15.78
C ARG A 83 -12.68 0.16 -16.47
N ALA A 84 -14.00 0.10 -16.69
CA ALA A 84 -14.64 -1.01 -17.38
C ALA A 84 -14.19 -1.09 -18.86
N ASP A 85 -14.07 0.05 -19.53
CA ASP A 85 -13.59 0.14 -20.90
C ASP A 85 -12.12 -0.26 -21.03
N ASP A 86 -11.26 0.18 -20.10
CA ASP A 86 -9.84 -0.20 -20.05
C ASP A 86 -9.67 -1.72 -19.89
N VAL A 87 -10.43 -2.33 -18.97
CA VAL A 87 -10.44 -3.79 -18.78
C VAL A 87 -10.89 -4.50 -20.05
N LYS A 88 -11.96 -4.03 -20.70
CA LYS A 88 -12.46 -4.61 -21.95
C LYS A 88 -11.43 -4.49 -23.08
N ALA A 89 -10.73 -3.36 -23.18
CA ALA A 89 -9.67 -3.14 -24.15
C ALA A 89 -8.47 -4.08 -23.91
N MET A 90 -8.08 -4.28 -22.64
CA MET A 90 -7.03 -5.21 -22.26
C MET A 90 -7.39 -6.65 -22.63
N LEU A 91 -8.62 -7.09 -22.32
CA LEU A 91 -9.10 -8.43 -22.70
C LEU A 91 -9.10 -8.62 -24.22
N LYS A 92 -9.63 -7.65 -24.99
CA LYS A 92 -9.61 -7.72 -26.46
C LYS A 92 -8.20 -7.85 -27.04
N ARG A 93 -7.19 -7.24 -26.40
CA ARG A 93 -5.79 -7.37 -26.80
C ARG A 93 -5.25 -8.76 -26.49
N LEU A 94 -5.55 -9.32 -25.32
CA LEU A 94 -5.12 -10.66 -24.92
C LEU A 94 -5.72 -11.75 -25.82
N TYR A 95 -6.99 -11.63 -26.19
CA TYR A 95 -7.68 -12.60 -27.06
C TYR A 95 -7.43 -12.39 -28.57
N ARG A 96 -6.63 -11.40 -28.95
CA ARG A 96 -6.17 -11.19 -30.34
C ARG A 96 -4.81 -11.82 -30.62
N ILE A 97 -4.18 -12.38 -29.59
CA ILE A 97 -3.04 -13.31 -29.68
C ILE A 97 -3.61 -14.70 -29.94
#